data_AF-A0A2G4HZ64-F1
#
_entry.id   AF-A0A2G4HZ64-F1
#
_cell.length_a   1.000
_cell.length_b   1.000
_cell.length_c   1.000
_cell.angle_alpha   90.00
_cell.angle_beta   90.00
_cell.angle_gamma   90.00
#
_symmetry.space_group_name_H-M   'P 1'
#
loop_
_entity.id
_entity.type
_entity.pdbx_description
1 polymer ?
#
loop_
_entity_poly.entity_id
_entity_poly.type
_entity_poly.pdbx_seq_one_letter_code
_entity_poly.pdbx_strand_id
1 'polypeptide(L)'
;MKNLLNSVRLIGNVGGNPEVREFEGGKKLAKLNLATNEKVTLGTGTVVENTQWHRLVAWGGVATLMERMVKKGCKLMIEGRLQHRSYLGADGSKREKSEVVVKNILLIEAKGKTVLFTETDSAEQNPVLD
;
A
#
# COMPACT_ATOMS: atom_id res chain seq x y z
N MET A 1 10.44 -19.97 -18.43
CA MET A 1 10.13 -18.58 -18.06
C MET A 1 8.85 -18.57 -17.24
N LYS A 2 8.82 -17.90 -16.07
CA LYS A 2 7.59 -17.68 -15.32
C LYS A 2 6.85 -16.51 -15.98
N ASN A 3 5.79 -16.80 -16.74
CA ASN A 3 5.00 -15.83 -17.51
C ASN A 3 3.83 -15.23 -16.71
N LEU A 4 3.90 -15.21 -15.37
CA LEU A 4 2.82 -14.73 -14.51
C LEU A 4 3.21 -13.39 -13.89
N LEU A 5 2.35 -12.39 -14.05
CA LEU A 5 2.53 -11.05 -13.50
C LEU A 5 1.38 -10.73 -12.54
N ASN A 6 1.73 -10.32 -11.33
CA ASN A 6 0.81 -9.71 -10.37
C ASN A 6 1.37 -8.34 -10.00
N SER A 7 0.76 -7.28 -10.53
CA SER A 7 1.15 -5.90 -10.31
C SER A 7 -0.09 -5.06 -10.08
N VAL A 8 -0.03 -4.18 -9.08
CA VAL A 8 -1.04 -3.20 -8.74
C VAL A 8 -0.39 -1.83 -8.73
N ARG A 9 -0.97 -0.87 -9.46
CA ARG A 9 -0.59 0.55 -9.41
C ARG A 9 -1.84 1.37 -9.10
N LEU A 10 -1.77 2.19 -8.06
CA LEU A 10 -2.88 3.05 -7.65
C LEU A 10 -2.37 4.45 -7.35
N ILE A 11 -3.20 5.46 -7.66
CA ILE A 11 -3.00 6.83 -7.22
C ILE A 11 -4.27 7.26 -6.49
N GLY A 12 -4.14 7.67 -5.24
CA GLY A 12 -5.29 7.95 -4.40
C GLY A 12 -4.96 8.78 -3.17
N ASN A 13 -5.98 9.02 -2.35
CA ASN A 13 -5.87 9.79 -1.11
C ASN A 13 -5.92 8.87 0.10
N VAL A 14 -5.05 9.13 1.08
CA VAL A 14 -4.98 8.34 2.31
C VAL A 14 -6.15 8.67 3.23
N GLY A 15 -6.96 7.67 3.58
CA GLY A 15 -8.18 7.86 4.38
C GLY A 15 -7.96 8.15 5.87
N GLY A 16 -6.83 7.68 6.41
CA GLY A 16 -6.45 7.81 7.81
C GLY A 16 -4.95 7.65 8.00
N ASN A 17 -4.42 8.05 9.15
CA ASN A 17 -3.00 7.88 9.44
C ASN A 17 -2.60 6.39 9.36
N PRO A 18 -1.37 6.05 8.94
CA PRO A 18 -0.90 4.68 8.94
C PRO A 18 -0.93 4.07 10.35
N GLU A 19 -1.51 2.87 10.45
CA GLU A 19 -1.40 2.02 11.64
C GLU A 19 -0.10 1.23 11.56
N VAL A 20 0.84 1.51 12.47
CA VAL A 20 2.17 0.90 12.46
C VAL A 20 2.32 -0.08 13.62
N ARG A 21 2.86 -1.26 13.33
CA ARG A 21 3.24 -2.26 14.32
C ARG A 21 4.68 -2.65 14.12
N GLU A 22 5.45 -2.59 15.20
CA GLU A 22 6.81 -3.08 15.27
C GLU A 22 6.82 -4.49 15.87
N PHE A 23 7.70 -5.34 15.34
CA PHE A 23 7.91 -6.71 15.76
C PHE A 23 9.35 -6.90 16.21
N GLU A 24 9.61 -8.02 16.88
CA GLU A 24 10.96 -8.43 17.27
C GLU A 24 11.91 -8.46 16.07
N GLY A 25 13.16 -8.05 16.30
CA GLY A 25 14.18 -7.95 15.26
C GLY A 25 14.04 -6.72 14.34
N GLY A 26 13.31 -5.68 14.77
CA GLY A 26 13.21 -4.40 14.06
C GLY A 26 12.33 -4.42 12.80
N LYS A 27 11.54 -5.49 12.61
CA LYS A 27 10.60 -5.57 11.49
C LYS A 27 9.39 -4.68 11.75
N LYS A 28 9.07 -3.80 10.81
CA LYS A 28 7.88 -2.94 10.85
C LYS A 28 6.84 -3.33 9.82
N LEU A 29 5.58 -3.11 10.19
CA LEU A 29 4.39 -3.29 9.36
C LEU A 29 3.55 -2.01 9.43
N ALA A 30 3.22 -1.44 8.28
CA ALA A 30 2.29 -0.32 8.18
C ALA A 30 1.03 -0.75 7.43
N LYS A 31 -0.14 -0.33 7.92
CA LYS A 31 -1.44 -0.54 7.27
C LYS A 31 -2.16 0.78 7.11
N LEU A 32 -2.75 1.01 5.94
CA LEU A 32 -3.62 2.16 5.70
C LEU A 32 -4.65 1.85 4.61
N ASN A 33 -5.66 2.71 4.48
CA ASN A 33 -6.61 2.65 3.39
C ASN A 33 -6.39 3.81 2.41
N LEU A 34 -6.41 3.49 1.11
CA LEU A 34 -6.28 4.44 0.02
C LEU A 34 -7.61 4.54 -0.75
N ALA A 35 -8.15 5.75 -0.85
CA ALA A 35 -9.32 6.04 -1.68
C ALA A 35 -8.91 6.33 -3.12
N THR A 36 -9.56 5.71 -4.09
CA THR A 36 -9.59 6.17 -5.49
C THR A 36 -11.02 6.55 -5.86
N ASN A 37 -11.18 7.56 -6.70
CA ASN A 37 -12.46 8.15 -7.06
C ASN A 37 -12.65 8.05 -8.56
N GLU A 38 -13.83 7.62 -8.99
CA GLU A 38 -14.26 7.58 -10.38
C GLU A 38 -15.58 8.36 -10.54
N LYS A 39 -15.69 9.18 -11.59
CA LYS A 39 -16.94 9.85 -11.93
C LYS A 39 -17.67 9.00 -12.96
N VAL A 40 -18.85 8.52 -12.59
CA VAL A 40 -19.71 7.68 -13.43
C VAL A 40 -20.94 8.48 -13.84
N THR A 41 -21.16 8.61 -15.14
CA THR A 41 -22.40 9.22 -15.66
C THR A 41 -23.45 8.14 -15.83
N LEU A 42 -24.59 8.29 -15.16
CA LEU A 42 -25.74 7.39 -15.28
C LEU A 42 -26.51 7.65 -16.58
N GLY A 43 -27.31 6.69 -17.03
CA GLY A 43 -28.15 6.83 -18.23
C GLY A 43 -29.15 8.01 -18.18
N THR A 44 -29.42 8.54 -16.99
CA THR A 44 -30.25 9.75 -16.76
C THR A 44 -29.49 11.06 -17.00
N GLY A 45 -28.18 11.01 -17.30
CA GLY A 45 -27.30 12.17 -17.38
C GLY A 45 -26.72 12.64 -16.03
N THR A 46 -27.10 12.02 -14.92
CA THR A 46 -26.59 12.35 -13.58
C THR A 46 -25.16 11.83 -13.41
N VAL A 47 -24.23 12.68 -12.98
CA VAL A 47 -22.85 12.28 -12.63
C VAL A 47 -22.78 11.90 -11.15
N VAL A 48 -22.34 10.69 -10.86
CA VAL A 48 -22.14 10.16 -9.50
C VAL A 48 -20.66 9.89 -9.28
N GLU A 49 -20.16 10.21 -8.09
CA GLU A 49 -18.79 9.88 -7.69
C GLU A 49 -18.76 8.55 -6.93
N ASN A 50 -18.01 7.58 -7.45
CA ASN A 50 -17.82 6.28 -6.84
C ASN A 50 -16.43 6.21 -6.20
N THR A 51 -16.36 5.96 -4.89
CA THR A 51 -15.10 5.84 -4.15
C THR A 51 -14.80 4.38 -3.85
N GLN A 52 -13.62 3.91 -4.26
CA GLN A 52 -13.11 2.58 -3.93
C GLN A 52 -12.04 2.67 -2.84
N TRP A 53 -12.13 1.79 -1.85
CA TRP A 53 -11.20 1.75 -0.72
C TRP A 53 -10.26 0.54 -0.80
N HIS A 54 -8.97 0.82 -0.87
CA HIS A 54 -7.93 -0.19 -1.07
C HIS A 54 -7.15 -0.32 0.22
N ARG A 55 -7.08 -1.53 0.75
CA ARG A 55 -6.26 -1.81 1.93
C ARG A 55 -4.82 -2.03 1.51
N LEU A 56 -3.93 -1.17 1.99
CA LEU A 56 -2.50 -1.27 1.75
C LEU A 56 -1.79 -1.90 2.95
N VAL A 57 -0.81 -2.74 2.66
CA VAL A 57 0.08 -3.36 3.64
C VAL A 57 1.52 -3.16 3.18
N ALA A 58 2.33 -2.48 3.98
CA ALA A 58 3.75 -2.28 3.74
C ALA A 58 4.59 -2.91 4.84
N TRP A 59 5.77 -3.40 4.50
CA TRP A 59 6.73 -3.98 5.43
C TRP A 59 8.05 -3.20 5.40
N GLY A 60 8.90 -3.41 6.41
CA GLY A 60 10.30 -2.99 6.40
C GLY A 60 10.51 -1.49 6.15
N GLY A 61 11.35 -1.17 5.17
CA GLY A 61 11.70 0.22 4.84
C GLY A 61 10.49 1.05 4.41
N VAL A 62 9.60 0.45 3.61
CA VAL A 62 8.36 1.12 3.17
C VAL A 62 7.43 1.40 4.35
N ALA A 63 7.33 0.48 5.31
CA ALA A 63 6.54 0.70 6.53
C ALA A 63 7.09 1.88 7.37
N THR A 64 8.41 1.93 7.53
CA THR A 64 9.11 3.01 8.24
C THR A 64 8.94 4.35 7.54
N LEU A 65 8.94 4.35 6.20
CA LEU A 65 8.70 5.56 5.42
C LEU A 65 7.25 6.03 5.56
N MET A 66 6.28 5.11 5.48
CA MET A 66 4.86 5.44 5.70
C MET A 66 4.64 6.06 7.08
N GLU A 67 5.22 5.47 8.13
CA GLU A 67 5.16 6.00 9.50
C GLU A 67 5.62 7.46 9.59
N ARG A 68 6.75 7.79 8.94
CA ARG A 68 7.38 9.11 9.04
C ARG A 68 6.70 10.18 8.18
N MET A 69 6.26 9.81 6.97
CA MET A 69 5.92 10.78 5.93
C MET A 69 4.43 10.81 5.57
N VAL A 70 3.70 9.72 5.79
CA VAL A 70 2.32 9.59 5.33
C VAL A 70 1.36 9.96 6.45
N LYS A 71 0.43 10.86 6.14
CA LYS A 71 -0.66 11.29 7.02
C LYS A 71 -2.00 11.18 6.30
N LYS A 72 -3.09 11.24 7.07
CA LYS A 72 -4.44 11.37 6.52
C LYS A 72 -4.50 12.52 5.50
N GLY A 73 -5.12 12.27 4.36
CA GLY A 73 -5.28 13.23 3.27
C GLY A 73 -4.08 13.33 2.31
N CYS A 74 -2.94 12.71 2.61
CA CYS A 74 -1.82 12.64 1.66
C CYS A 74 -2.28 11.95 0.37
N LYS A 75 -1.84 12.47 -0.78
CA LYS A 75 -1.99 11.78 -2.05
C LYS A 75 -0.76 10.91 -2.29
N LEU A 76 -1.00 9.63 -2.58
CA LEU A 76 0.04 8.65 -2.82
C LEU A 76 -0.15 8.01 -4.19
N MET A 77 0.94 7.80 -4.90
CA MET A 77 1.04 6.71 -5.87
C MET A 77 1.69 5.52 -5.16
N ILE A 78 1.17 4.33 -5.38
CA ILE A 78 1.76 3.08 -4.90
C ILE A 78 1.96 2.10 -6.05
N GLU A 79 2.94 1.22 -5.89
CA GLU A 79 3.11 0.01 -6.68
C GLU A 79 3.26 -1.18 -5.73
N GLY A 80 2.64 -2.30 -6.09
CA GLY A 80 2.70 -3.49 -5.29
C GLY A 80 2.10 -4.70 -6.02
N ARG A 81 1.59 -5.64 -5.22
CA ARG A 81 0.91 -6.84 -5.71
C ARG A 81 -0.35 -7.12 -4.90
N LEU A 82 -1.34 -7.71 -5.53
CA LEU A 82 -2.54 -8.17 -4.82
C LEU A 82 -2.23 -9.45 -4.04
N GLN A 83 -2.64 -9.51 -2.79
CA GLN A 83 -2.56 -10.72 -1.96
C GLN A 83 -3.89 -10.99 -1.31
N HIS A 84 -4.41 -12.19 -1.52
CA HIS A 84 -5.53 -12.72 -0.76
C HIS A 84 -4.96 -13.56 0.38
N ARG A 85 -5.42 -13.31 1.61
CA ARG A 85 -5.11 -14.17 2.75
C ARG A 85 -6.39 -14.70 3.36
N SER A 86 -6.39 -15.99 3.69
CA SER A 86 -7.44 -16.59 4.50
C SER A 86 -7.03 -16.52 5.98
N TYR A 87 -7.99 -16.24 6.86
CA TYR A 87 -7.80 -16.30 8.31
C TYR A 87 -9.07 -16.84 8.96
N LEU A 88 -8.93 -17.43 10.14
CA LEU A 88 -10.07 -17.90 10.92
C LEU A 88 -10.65 -16.73 11.72
N GLY A 89 -11.95 -16.49 11.61
CA GLY A 89 -12.67 -15.56 12.48
C GLY A 89 -12.78 -16.11 13.91
N ALA A 90 -13.12 -15.23 14.86
CA ALA A 90 -13.36 -15.64 16.25
C ALA A 90 -14.53 -16.64 16.38
N ASP A 91 -15.42 -16.66 15.38
CA ASP A 91 -16.55 -17.57 15.21
C ASP A 91 -16.17 -18.92 14.56
N GLY A 92 -14.89 -19.14 14.26
CA GLY A 92 -14.42 -20.33 13.54
C GLY A 92 -14.67 -20.29 12.02
N SER A 93 -15.24 -19.20 11.48
CA SER A 93 -15.47 -19.07 10.03
C SER A 93 -14.18 -18.76 9.27
N LYS A 94 -13.96 -19.40 8.12
CA LYS A 94 -12.86 -19.02 7.21
C LYS A 94 -13.24 -17.71 6.50
N ARG A 95 -12.44 -16.67 6.70
CA ARG A 95 -12.60 -15.36 6.05
C ARG A 95 -11.44 -15.10 5.11
N GLU A 96 -11.72 -14.44 4.00
CA GLU A 96 -10.69 -14.01 3.05
C GLU A 96 -10.57 -12.50 3.05
N LYS A 97 -9.33 -12.04 2.82
CA LYS A 97 -9.02 -10.62 2.81
C LYS A 97 -8.07 -10.32 1.66
N SER A 98 -8.51 -9.41 0.80
CA SER A 98 -7.71 -8.86 -0.29
C SER A 98 -6.96 -7.63 0.21
N GLU A 99 -5.64 -7.62 0.03
CA GLU A 99 -4.75 -6.53 0.43
C GLU A 99 -3.75 -6.26 -0.71
N VAL A 100 -3.35 -5.01 -0.87
CA VAL A 100 -2.23 -4.65 -1.75
C VAL A 100 -0.97 -4.64 -0.89
N VAL A 101 -0.06 -5.57 -1.14
CA VAL A 101 1.27 -5.57 -0.54
C VAL A 101 2.13 -4.60 -1.31
N VAL A 102 2.46 -3.48 -0.67
CA VAL A 102 3.14 -2.34 -1.27
C VAL A 102 4.63 -2.61 -1.35
N LYS A 103 5.21 -2.38 -2.53
CA LYS A 103 6.65 -2.45 -2.81
C LYS A 103 7.27 -1.06 -2.94
N ASN A 104 6.59 -0.15 -3.63
CA ASN A 104 7.08 1.22 -3.84
C ASN A 104 5.99 2.23 -3.51
N ILE A 105 6.38 3.41 -3.02
CA ILE A 105 5.48 4.54 -2.83
C ILE A 105 6.10 5.83 -3.35
N LEU A 106 5.22 6.73 -3.78
CA LEU A 106 5.54 8.09 -4.17
C LEU A 106 4.54 9.01 -3.46
N LEU A 107 5.07 9.89 -2.62
CA LEU A 107 4.27 10.94 -2.00
C LEU A 107 4.09 12.08 -2.99
N ILE A 108 2.83 12.38 -3.31
CA ILE A 108 2.43 13.43 -4.23
C ILE A 108 1.84 14.55 -3.38
N GLU A 109 2.65 15.53 -2.97
CA GLU A 109 2.11 16.70 -2.27
C GLU A 109 1.35 17.62 -3.25
N ALA A 110 0.22 18.16 -2.81
CA ALA A 110 -0.48 19.23 -3.51
C ALA A 110 0.23 20.60 -3.39
N LYS A 111 1.36 20.69 -2.67
CA LYS A 111 2.10 21.93 -2.38
C LYS A 111 3.62 21.85 -2.64
N GLY A 112 4.00 21.30 -3.80
CA GLY A 112 5.29 21.65 -4.44
C GLY A 112 6.51 20.77 -4.14
N LYS A 113 6.38 19.61 -3.47
CA LYS A 113 7.47 18.64 -3.34
C LYS A 113 7.00 17.22 -3.68
N THR A 114 7.46 16.71 -4.82
CA THR A 114 7.30 15.31 -5.23
C THR A 114 8.52 14.52 -4.76
N VAL A 115 8.33 13.45 -3.99
CA VAL A 115 9.45 12.63 -3.51
C VAL A 115 9.21 11.16 -3.81
N LEU A 116 9.99 10.62 -4.76
CA LEU A 116 9.98 9.22 -5.16
C LEU A 116 10.87 8.40 -4.21
N PHE A 117 10.35 7.26 -3.73
CA PHE A 117 11.11 6.36 -2.88
C PHE A 117 10.96 4.92 -3.36
N THR A 118 12.09 4.25 -3.53
CA THR A 118 12.18 2.83 -3.90
C THR A 118 12.94 2.09 -2.82
N GLU A 119 12.55 0.86 -2.53
CA GLU A 119 13.38 -0.05 -1.73
C GLU A 119 14.61 -0.40 -2.55
N THR A 120 15.81 0.07 -2.16
CA THR A 120 17.06 -0.47 -2.71
C THR A 120 17.27 -1.82 -2.06
N ASP A 121 17.31 -2.86 -2.88
CA ASP A 121 17.40 -4.26 -2.47
C ASP A 121 18.56 -4.45 -1.48
N SER A 122 18.26 -4.94 -0.28
CA SER A 122 19.24 -5.29 0.74
C SER A 122 19.80 -6.68 0.46
N ALA A 123 20.44 -6.85 -0.70
CA ALA A 123 21.08 -8.08 -1.11
C ALA A 123 22.44 -7.79 -1.75
N GLU A 124 23.46 -7.55 -0.91
CA GLU A 124 24.86 -7.96 -1.10
C GLU A 124 25.75 -7.35 -0.01
N GLN A 125 26.13 -8.17 0.98
CA GLN A 125 27.39 -8.09 1.72
C GLN A 125 27.55 -9.40 2.51
N ASN A 126 27.92 -10.47 1.80
CA ASN A 126 28.67 -11.54 2.44
C ASN A 126 30.12 -11.06 2.53
N PRO A 127 30.76 -11.02 3.71
CA PRO A 127 32.20 -10.85 3.75
C PRO A 127 32.83 -12.09 3.12
N VAL A 128 33.63 -11.89 2.08
CA VAL A 128 34.62 -12.89 1.66
C VAL A 128 35.64 -12.94 2.79
N LEU A 129 35.70 -14.07 3.49
CA LEU A 129 36.81 -14.41 4.37
C LEU A 129 37.87 -15.09 3.50
N ASP A 130 39.10 -14.59 3.58
CA ASP A 130 40.29 -15.43 3.38
C ASP A 130 40.44 -16.39 4.58
#